data_AF-A0A1Q9NAX1-F1
#
_entry.id   AF-A0A1Q9NAX1-F1
#
_cell.length_a   1.000
_cell.length_b   1.000
_cell.length_c   1.000
_cell.angle_alpha   90.00
_cell.angle_beta   90.00
_cell.angle_gamma   90.00
#
_symmetry.space_group_name_H-M   'P 1'
#
loop_
_entity.id
_entity.type
_entity.pdbx_description
1 polymer ?
#
loop_
_entity_poly.entity_id
_entity_poly.type
_entity_poly.pdbx_seq_one_letter_code
_entity_poly.pdbx_strand_id
1 'polypeptide(L)'
;FEDTTNIIRGNTIPFSAVWGVATLPQHRRKGLIRNLFVESFKSMREKGIYLSILAPFYKTYYERFGYSLAEHRVKHEFPRILLRLVKGDESITNRELTDASEAKTALGMEQSMSRFGSRNFHTMSTLERMIKGNHFHLFEQDNEPVGTVKFNFTKVKDDVLDLGVSSATYSSLDVFPSIVELVGHYATSATTVKWYCDPQIPVRYYMDDLQEWNTVDWSGMMMRVVDLESYSAAIQIPVQATESVILKLNDEMCPWNQGTFRLTPSSGSLEIERLDDSVVPEITLQALQLSETIGGLTPATTLLGLGRLDCNVDVAERLEAMFPADSFVSYQRF
;
A
#
# COMPACT_ATOMS: atom_id res chain seq x y z
N PHE A 1 -11.49 -6.80 12.25
CA PHE A 1 -10.07 -6.50 12.01
C PHE A 1 -9.61 -5.64 13.18
N GLU A 2 -9.11 -6.26 14.24
CA GLU A 2 -8.57 -5.60 15.45
C GLU A 2 -7.04 -5.63 15.48
N ASP A 3 -6.40 -5.79 14.31
CA ASP A 3 -4.95 -5.88 14.24
C ASP A 3 -4.36 -4.46 14.22
N THR A 4 -3.95 -3.99 15.40
CA THR A 4 -3.33 -2.67 15.65
C THR A 4 -1.84 -2.65 15.26
N THR A 5 -1.43 -3.47 14.30
CA THR A 5 -0.03 -3.54 13.87
C THR A 5 0.26 -2.72 12.62
N ASN A 6 -0.77 -2.25 11.92
CA ASN A 6 -0.59 -1.48 10.69
C ASN A 6 -0.08 -0.08 10.96
N ILE A 7 0.93 0.32 10.21
CA ILE A 7 1.61 1.61 10.37
C ILE A 7 1.12 2.52 9.25
N ILE A 8 0.58 3.70 9.57
CA ILE A 8 0.32 4.74 8.60
C ILE A 8 1.04 6.00 9.06
N ARG A 9 1.91 6.54 8.20
CA ARG A 9 2.73 7.72 8.47
C ARG A 9 3.35 7.68 9.88
N GLY A 10 4.11 6.61 10.15
CA GLY A 10 4.91 6.45 11.37
C GLY A 10 4.18 5.94 12.61
N ASN A 11 2.85 5.99 12.67
CA ASN A 11 2.08 5.51 13.82
C ASN A 11 1.22 4.31 13.49
N THR A 12 0.96 3.49 14.51
CA THR A 12 -0.14 2.53 14.46
C THR A 12 -1.46 3.30 14.42
N ILE A 13 -2.24 3.14 13.35
CA ILE A 13 -3.60 3.70 13.29
C ILE A 13 -4.62 2.63 12.89
N PRO A 14 -5.85 2.69 13.45
CA PRO A 14 -6.93 1.83 13.00
C PRO A 14 -7.42 2.27 11.61
N PHE A 15 -7.51 1.32 10.68
CA PHE A 15 -8.20 1.53 9.40
C PHE A 15 -9.13 0.36 9.07
N SER A 16 -10.06 0.59 8.14
CA SER A 16 -10.99 -0.43 7.65
C SER A 16 -10.76 -0.79 6.18
N ALA A 17 -10.62 -2.08 5.92
CA ALA A 17 -10.60 -2.67 4.60
C ALA A 17 -12.03 -2.86 4.05
N VAL A 18 -12.35 -2.28 2.90
CA VAL A 18 -13.61 -2.55 2.18
C VAL A 18 -13.38 -3.65 1.15
N TRP A 19 -14.15 -4.73 1.26
CA TRP A 19 -14.09 -5.91 0.38
C TRP A 19 -15.48 -6.37 -0.06
N GLY A 20 -15.53 -7.14 -1.15
CA GLY A 20 -16.73 -7.89 -1.53
C GLY A 20 -17.87 -7.00 -2.02
N VAL A 21 -17.55 -5.82 -2.56
CA VAL A 21 -18.54 -4.88 -3.10
C VAL A 21 -19.28 -5.52 -4.27
N ALA A 22 -20.51 -5.93 -4.03
CA ALA A 22 -21.34 -6.62 -5.00
C ALA A 22 -22.74 -6.03 -5.07
N THR A 23 -23.34 -6.10 -6.25
CA THR A 23 -24.75 -5.78 -6.44
C THR A 23 -25.31 -6.71 -7.51
N LEU A 24 -26.40 -7.40 -7.16
CA LEU A 24 -27.19 -8.19 -8.10
C LEU A 24 -27.51 -7.35 -9.35
N PRO A 25 -27.33 -7.87 -10.58
CA PRO A 25 -27.46 -7.08 -11.81
C PRO A 25 -28.76 -6.28 -11.92
N GLN A 26 -29.89 -6.87 -11.55
CA GLN A 26 -31.23 -6.26 -11.57
C GLN A 26 -31.44 -5.12 -10.55
N HIS A 27 -30.49 -4.91 -9.65
CA HIS A 27 -30.49 -3.82 -8.66
C HIS A 27 -29.39 -2.77 -8.91
N ARG A 28 -28.61 -2.88 -9.99
CA ARG A 28 -27.58 -1.89 -10.35
C ARG A 28 -28.20 -0.56 -10.78
N ARG A 29 -27.38 0.51 -10.72
CA ARG A 29 -27.74 1.89 -11.11
C ARG A 29 -28.88 2.54 -10.30
N LYS A 30 -29.15 2.02 -9.10
CA LYS A 30 -30.16 2.54 -8.15
C LYS A 30 -29.57 3.29 -6.94
N GLY A 31 -28.28 3.63 -6.97
CA GLY A 31 -27.60 4.32 -5.85
C GLY A 31 -27.31 3.46 -4.60
N LEU A 32 -27.63 2.16 -4.59
CA LEU A 32 -27.51 1.31 -3.40
C LEU A 32 -26.10 1.26 -2.80
N ILE A 33 -25.06 1.11 -3.64
CA ILE A 33 -23.66 1.11 -3.15
C ILE A 33 -23.27 2.46 -2.56
N ARG A 34 -23.75 3.58 -3.13
CA ARG A 34 -23.51 4.91 -2.58
C ARG A 34 -24.07 5.01 -1.15
N ASN A 35 -25.30 4.56 -0.94
CA ASN A 35 -25.92 4.56 0.39
C ASN A 35 -25.17 3.64 1.37
N LEU A 36 -24.71 2.47 0.90
CA LEU A 36 -23.89 1.58 1.72
C LEU A 36 -22.57 2.23 2.14
N PHE A 37 -21.89 2.97 1.26
CA PHE A 37 -20.67 3.69 1.64
C PHE A 37 -20.93 4.77 2.69
N VAL A 38 -22.01 5.55 2.56
CA VAL A 38 -22.40 6.57 3.56
C VAL A 38 -22.57 5.93 4.94
N GLU A 39 -23.36 4.85 5.04
CA GLU A 39 -23.55 4.14 6.30
C GLU A 39 -22.27 3.45 6.80
N SER A 40 -21.44 2.94 5.88
CA SER A 40 -20.16 2.31 6.22
C SER A 40 -19.19 3.31 6.83
N PHE A 41 -19.04 4.50 6.24
CA PHE A 41 -18.17 5.56 6.77
C PHE A 41 -18.66 6.06 8.13
N LYS A 42 -19.99 6.19 8.30
CA LYS A 42 -20.58 6.51 9.59
C LYS A 42 -20.22 5.46 10.66
N SER A 43 -20.41 4.18 10.35
CA SER A 43 -20.05 3.09 11.26
C SER A 43 -18.55 3.02 11.55
N MET A 44 -17.69 3.30 10.55
CA MET A 44 -16.23 3.38 10.74
C MET A 44 -15.90 4.48 11.75
N ARG A 45 -16.43 5.69 11.56
CA ARG A 45 -16.21 6.81 12.48
C ARG A 45 -16.66 6.50 13.89
N GLU A 46 -17.88 5.95 14.06
CA GLU A 46 -18.43 5.56 15.38
C GLU A 46 -17.54 4.54 16.12
N LYS A 47 -16.73 3.77 15.38
CA LYS A 47 -15.76 2.79 15.90
C LYS A 47 -14.34 3.36 16.06
N GLY A 48 -14.14 4.65 15.87
CA GLY A 48 -12.82 5.28 15.93
C GLY A 48 -11.90 4.86 14.79
N ILE A 49 -12.45 4.57 13.60
CA ILE A 49 -11.68 4.23 12.41
C ILE A 49 -11.63 5.45 11.49
N TYR A 50 -10.42 5.97 11.24
CA TYR A 50 -10.22 7.26 10.58
C TYR A 50 -9.75 7.16 9.12
N LEU A 51 -9.32 5.97 8.71
CA LEU A 51 -8.86 5.68 7.35
C LEU A 51 -9.56 4.42 6.83
N SER A 52 -9.82 4.38 5.53
CA SER A 52 -10.27 3.18 4.85
C SER A 52 -9.40 2.87 3.64
N ILE A 53 -9.18 1.59 3.37
CA ILE A 53 -8.44 1.12 2.20
C ILE A 53 -9.24 0.07 1.43
N LEU A 54 -8.98 -0.05 0.12
CA LEU A 54 -9.58 -1.10 -0.72
C LEU A 54 -8.72 -1.47 -1.93
N ALA A 55 -8.92 -2.67 -2.45
CA ALA A 55 -8.45 -3.07 -3.77
C ALA A 55 -9.55 -2.75 -4.81
N PRO A 56 -9.31 -1.85 -5.78
CA PRO A 56 -10.35 -1.47 -6.73
C PRO A 56 -10.49 -2.48 -7.88
N PHE A 57 -11.72 -2.89 -8.21
CA PHE A 57 -11.96 -3.53 -9.51
C PHE A 57 -11.92 -2.51 -10.68
N TYR A 58 -12.20 -1.24 -10.39
CA TYR A 58 -12.15 -0.14 -11.35
C TYR A 58 -11.90 1.18 -10.61
N LYS A 59 -10.74 1.81 -10.84
CA LYS A 59 -10.28 3.00 -10.09
C LYS A 59 -11.35 4.10 -10.02
N THR A 60 -11.83 4.55 -11.17
CA THR A 60 -12.78 5.68 -11.27
C THR A 60 -14.16 5.35 -10.71
N TYR A 61 -14.48 4.06 -10.47
CA TYR A 61 -15.68 3.69 -9.73
C TYR A 61 -15.62 4.21 -8.29
N TYR A 62 -14.46 4.03 -7.63
CA TYR A 62 -14.21 4.34 -6.23
C TYR A 62 -13.74 5.78 -5.97
N GLU A 63 -13.16 6.45 -6.98
CA GLU A 63 -12.86 7.89 -6.91
C GLU A 63 -14.11 8.73 -6.56
N ARG A 64 -15.29 8.30 -7.03
CA ARG A 64 -16.58 8.93 -6.71
C ARG A 64 -17.01 8.79 -5.24
N PHE A 65 -16.32 7.94 -4.48
CA PHE A 65 -16.48 7.78 -3.03
C PHE A 65 -15.34 8.43 -2.24
N GLY A 66 -14.49 9.21 -2.93
CA GLY A 66 -13.34 9.91 -2.36
C GLY A 66 -12.07 9.07 -2.21
N TYR A 67 -12.06 7.82 -2.68
CA TYR A 67 -10.85 7.01 -2.62
C TYR A 67 -9.85 7.46 -3.68
N SER A 68 -8.56 7.51 -3.34
CA SER A 68 -7.48 7.68 -4.31
C SER A 68 -6.50 6.51 -4.28
N LEU A 69 -5.79 6.27 -5.38
CA LEU A 69 -4.71 5.28 -5.43
C LEU A 69 -3.59 5.70 -4.48
N ALA A 70 -3.16 4.78 -3.61
CA ALA A 70 -2.16 5.03 -2.58
C ALA A 70 -0.93 4.12 -2.71
N GLU A 71 -1.10 2.93 -3.28
CA GLU A 71 -0.02 1.98 -3.50
C GLU A 71 0.31 1.90 -5.00
N HIS A 72 1.61 1.98 -5.34
CA HIS A 72 2.11 1.53 -6.64
C HIS A 72 2.57 0.09 -6.51
N ARG A 73 1.94 -0.82 -7.26
CA ARG A 73 2.35 -2.21 -7.30
C ARG A 73 2.44 -2.66 -8.74
N VAL A 74 3.45 -3.47 -9.02
CA VAL A 74 3.71 -4.00 -10.36
C VAL A 74 3.77 -5.51 -10.32
N LYS A 75 3.49 -6.09 -11.48
CA LYS A 75 3.75 -7.48 -11.80
C LYS A 75 4.74 -7.48 -12.96
N HIS A 76 5.91 -8.03 -12.69
CA HIS A 76 6.90 -8.31 -13.71
C HIS A 76 6.66 -9.69 -14.29
N GLU A 77 6.57 -9.79 -15.60
CA GLU A 77 6.34 -11.04 -16.33
C GLU A 77 7.45 -11.26 -17.34
N PHE A 78 8.13 -12.39 -17.24
CA PHE A 78 9.26 -12.71 -18.10
C PHE A 78 9.44 -14.23 -18.26
N PRO A 79 9.89 -14.69 -19.44
CA PRO A 79 10.36 -16.06 -19.61
C PRO A 79 11.50 -16.37 -18.63
N ARG A 80 11.52 -17.58 -18.05
CA ARG A 80 12.57 -17.96 -17.09
C ARG A 80 14.00 -17.77 -17.63
N ILE A 81 14.20 -17.89 -18.95
CA ILE A 81 15.51 -17.84 -19.60
C ILE A 81 16.15 -16.46 -19.51
N LEU A 82 15.36 -15.41 -19.25
CA LEU A 82 15.90 -14.05 -19.07
C LEU A 82 16.48 -13.83 -17.68
N LEU A 83 16.12 -14.67 -16.70
CA LEU A 83 16.62 -14.54 -15.33
C LEU A 83 18.09 -14.93 -15.29
N ARG A 84 18.96 -13.95 -15.07
CA ARG A 84 20.38 -14.18 -14.78
C ARG A 84 20.49 -14.84 -13.43
N LEU A 85 20.83 -16.13 -13.44
CA LEU A 85 21.18 -16.86 -12.23
C LEU A 85 22.44 -16.23 -11.62
N VAL A 86 22.26 -15.65 -10.45
CA VAL A 86 23.35 -15.20 -9.59
C VAL A 86 23.47 -16.20 -8.45
N LYS A 87 24.69 -16.38 -7.97
CA LYS A 87 24.91 -17.12 -6.73
C LYS A 87 24.70 -16.14 -5.57
N GLY A 88 23.85 -16.49 -4.62
CA GLY A 88 23.69 -15.76 -3.37
C GLY A 88 24.93 -15.88 -2.48
N ASP A 89 24.90 -15.18 -1.35
CA ASP A 89 25.90 -15.34 -0.30
C ASP A 89 25.78 -16.76 0.30
N GLU A 90 26.89 -17.50 0.36
CA GLU A 90 26.92 -18.87 0.90
C GLU A 90 26.61 -18.92 2.41
N SER A 91 26.77 -17.80 3.12
CA SER A 91 26.37 -17.67 4.53
C SER A 91 24.86 -17.53 4.73
N ILE A 92 24.11 -17.21 3.66
CA ILE A 92 22.65 -17.12 3.68
C ILE A 92 22.09 -18.47 3.25
N THR A 93 21.39 -19.12 4.17
CA THR A 93 20.66 -20.37 3.91
C THR A 93 19.17 -20.08 3.75
N ASN A 94 18.42 -21.00 3.14
CA ASN A 94 16.96 -20.92 3.11
C ASN A 94 16.32 -22.26 3.46
N ARG A 95 15.12 -22.18 4.04
CA ARG A 95 14.27 -23.35 4.32
C ARG A 95 12.81 -23.01 4.12
N GLU A 96 12.04 -24.03 3.77
CA GLU A 96 10.58 -23.89 3.68
C GLU A 96 9.99 -23.82 5.09
N LEU A 97 9.16 -22.79 5.33
CA LEU A 97 8.31 -22.68 6.51
C LEU A 97 7.16 -23.67 6.35
N THR A 98 7.05 -24.60 7.28
CA THR A 98 5.97 -25.60 7.33
C THR A 98 5.18 -25.57 8.63
N ASP A 99 5.75 -24.99 9.70
CA ASP A 99 5.07 -24.81 10.97
C ASP A 99 4.39 -23.44 11.04
N ALA A 100 3.07 -23.44 11.18
CA ALA A 100 2.27 -22.23 11.29
C ALA A 100 2.65 -21.37 12.50
N SER A 101 3.28 -21.93 13.53
CA SER A 101 3.81 -21.17 14.67
C SER A 101 4.88 -20.14 14.27
N GLU A 102 5.55 -20.35 13.12
CA GLU A 102 6.56 -19.46 12.56
C GLU A 102 5.97 -18.22 11.83
N ALA A 103 4.64 -18.06 11.82
CA ALA A 103 3.98 -16.89 11.25
C ALA A 103 4.47 -15.56 11.86
N LYS A 104 4.87 -15.57 13.14
CA LYS A 104 5.43 -14.38 13.81
C LYS A 104 6.78 -13.96 13.19
N THR A 105 7.60 -14.93 12.78
CA THR A 105 8.88 -14.68 12.11
C THR A 105 8.65 -14.05 10.74
N ALA A 106 7.70 -14.59 9.97
CA ALA A 106 7.33 -14.00 8.67
C ALA A 106 6.78 -12.57 8.81
N LEU A 107 5.94 -12.30 9.83
CA LEU A 107 5.46 -10.95 10.12
C LEU A 107 6.61 -10.00 10.48
N GLY A 108 7.56 -10.45 11.30
CA GLY A 108 8.75 -9.68 11.65
C GLY A 108 9.56 -9.28 10.42
N MET A 109 9.64 -10.16 9.42
CA MET A 109 10.28 -9.84 8.15
C MET A 109 9.54 -8.77 7.34
N GLU A 110 8.22 -8.77 7.29
CA GLU A 110 7.45 -7.67 6.67
C GLU A 110 7.70 -6.34 7.39
N GLN A 111 7.79 -6.37 8.72
CA GLN A 111 8.04 -5.20 9.56
C GLN A 111 9.47 -4.65 9.40
N SER A 112 10.44 -5.53 9.12
CA SER A 112 11.85 -5.16 8.89
C SER A 112 12.10 -4.35 7.61
N MET A 113 11.14 -4.34 6.67
CA MET A 113 11.22 -3.59 5.41
C MET A 113 11.08 -2.07 5.65
N SER A 114 12.10 -1.45 6.26
CA SER A 114 12.14 -0.05 6.68
C SER A 114 12.09 0.96 5.52
N ARG A 115 12.32 0.50 4.28
CA ARG A 115 12.21 1.32 3.07
C ARG A 115 10.78 1.77 2.75
N PHE A 116 9.76 1.11 3.31
CA PHE A 116 8.36 1.51 3.13
C PHE A 116 7.91 2.36 4.31
N GLY A 117 7.17 3.42 4.03
CA GLY A 117 6.57 4.27 5.06
C GLY A 117 5.33 3.58 5.65
N SER A 118 4.17 3.91 5.13
CA SER A 118 2.89 3.30 5.51
C SER A 118 2.80 1.84 5.04
N ARG A 119 2.28 0.95 5.89
CA ARG A 119 2.22 -0.50 5.67
C ARG A 119 0.93 -1.12 6.26
N ASN A 120 0.26 -1.93 5.44
CA ASN A 120 -0.78 -2.87 5.88
C ASN A 120 -0.20 -4.28 5.87
N PHE A 121 0.05 -4.85 7.05
CA PHE A 121 0.69 -6.16 7.20
C PHE A 121 -0.30 -7.30 6.98
N HIS A 122 0.22 -8.50 6.70
CA HIS A 122 -0.63 -9.68 6.79
C HIS A 122 -1.05 -9.92 8.24
N THR A 123 -2.31 -10.33 8.43
CA THR A 123 -2.74 -10.88 9.72
C THR A 123 -2.00 -12.18 10.01
N MET A 124 -1.83 -12.53 11.29
CA MET A 124 -1.28 -13.81 11.71
C MET A 124 -1.96 -15.00 11.02
N SER A 125 -3.30 -14.99 10.97
CA SER A 125 -4.08 -16.03 10.29
C SER A 125 -3.81 -16.13 8.78
N THR A 126 -3.46 -15.03 8.12
CA THR A 126 -3.10 -15.05 6.71
C THR A 126 -1.73 -15.68 6.51
N LEU A 127 -0.74 -15.32 7.34
CA LEU A 127 0.60 -15.90 7.29
C LEU A 127 0.57 -17.40 7.62
N GLU A 128 -0.16 -17.81 8.67
CA GLU A 128 -0.37 -19.23 9.00
C GLU A 128 -0.95 -20.02 7.83
N ARG A 129 -1.93 -19.44 7.11
CA ARG A 129 -2.52 -20.07 5.92
C ARG A 129 -1.52 -20.14 4.77
N MET A 130 -0.69 -19.11 4.58
CA MET A 130 0.35 -19.11 3.55
C MET A 130 1.41 -20.18 3.82
N ILE A 131 1.83 -20.34 5.08
CA ILE A 131 2.77 -21.38 5.52
C ILE A 131 2.18 -22.78 5.27
N LYS A 132 0.93 -23.02 5.70
CA LYS A 132 0.22 -24.29 5.44
C LYS A 132 0.00 -24.56 3.94
N GLY A 133 0.11 -23.53 3.11
CA GLY A 133 0.03 -23.61 1.65
C GLY A 133 1.36 -24.00 0.98
N ASN A 134 2.39 -24.35 1.74
CA ASN A 134 3.74 -24.74 1.30
C ASN A 134 4.46 -23.66 0.49
N HIS A 135 5.69 -23.90 0.07
CA HIS A 135 6.53 -23.03 -0.77
C HIS A 135 6.64 -21.59 -0.27
N PHE A 136 6.62 -21.40 1.05
CA PHE A 136 6.95 -20.14 1.70
C PHE A 136 8.31 -20.33 2.37
N HIS A 137 9.33 -19.66 1.87
CA HIS A 137 10.70 -19.83 2.35
C HIS A 137 11.13 -18.67 3.24
N LEU A 138 11.90 -19.01 4.27
CA LEU A 138 12.64 -18.10 5.12
C LEU A 138 14.12 -18.19 4.75
N PHE A 139 14.79 -17.04 4.67
CA PHE A 139 16.23 -16.94 4.54
C PHE A 139 16.83 -16.58 5.90
N GLU A 140 17.92 -17.25 6.26
CA GLU A 140 18.60 -17.12 7.55
C GLU A 140 20.10 -16.91 7.34
N GLN A 141 20.68 -15.95 8.07
CA GLN A 141 22.12 -15.70 8.17
C GLN A 141 22.49 -15.67 9.65
N ASP A 142 23.49 -16.45 10.07
CA ASP A 142 23.88 -16.57 11.49
C ASP A 142 22.73 -16.94 12.45
N ASN A 143 21.77 -17.75 11.97
CA ASN A 143 20.50 -18.12 12.63
C ASN A 143 19.50 -16.98 12.85
N GLU A 144 19.70 -15.83 12.20
CA GLU A 144 18.76 -14.72 12.22
C GLU A 144 17.96 -14.64 10.90
N PRO A 145 16.64 -14.37 10.96
CA PRO A 145 15.82 -14.09 9.78
C PRO A 145 16.32 -12.88 9.00
N VAL A 146 16.62 -13.08 7.70
CA VAL A 146 17.07 -12.00 6.80
C VAL A 146 16.19 -11.83 5.56
N GLY A 147 15.32 -12.78 5.24
CA GLY A 147 14.47 -12.69 4.07
C GLY A 147 13.30 -13.66 4.06
N THR A 148 12.29 -13.42 3.25
CA THR A 148 11.27 -14.43 2.91
C THR A 148 10.90 -14.37 1.44
N VAL A 149 10.34 -15.46 0.90
CA VAL A 149 9.71 -15.47 -0.43
C VAL A 149 8.63 -16.55 -0.51
N LYS A 150 7.50 -16.24 -1.15
CA LYS A 150 6.41 -17.18 -1.40
C LYS A 150 6.28 -17.47 -2.89
N PHE A 151 6.18 -18.75 -3.23
CA PHE A 151 5.90 -19.22 -4.58
C PHE A 151 4.48 -19.74 -4.72
N ASN A 152 3.90 -19.60 -5.91
CA ASN A 152 2.73 -20.36 -6.34
C ASN A 152 2.89 -20.81 -7.80
N PHE A 153 2.18 -21.87 -8.18
CA PHE A 153 2.20 -22.40 -9.53
C PHE A 153 0.82 -22.30 -10.15
N THR A 154 0.74 -21.75 -11.36
CA THR A 154 -0.52 -21.67 -12.12
C THR A 154 -0.41 -22.50 -13.37
N LYS A 155 -1.35 -23.44 -13.56
CA LYS A 155 -1.45 -24.25 -14.78
C LYS A 155 -1.92 -23.37 -15.94
N VAL A 156 -1.14 -23.29 -17.01
CA VAL A 156 -1.48 -22.50 -18.20
C VAL A 156 -2.19 -23.39 -19.23
N LYS A 157 -1.53 -24.47 -19.65
CA LYS A 157 -2.04 -25.44 -20.60
C LYS A 157 -1.28 -26.76 -20.45
N ASP A 158 -1.99 -27.89 -20.47
CA ASP A 158 -1.38 -29.21 -20.26
C ASP A 158 -0.47 -29.15 -19.01
N ASP A 159 0.70 -29.77 -18.99
CA ASP A 159 1.60 -29.73 -17.82
C ASP A 159 2.49 -28.47 -17.76
N VAL A 160 2.17 -27.43 -18.53
CA VAL A 160 2.90 -26.15 -18.50
C VAL A 160 2.45 -25.30 -17.32
N LEU A 161 3.42 -24.90 -16.51
CA LEU A 161 3.23 -24.05 -15.33
C LEU A 161 3.83 -22.65 -15.54
N ASP A 162 3.19 -21.66 -14.94
CA ASP A 162 3.79 -20.37 -14.60
C ASP A 162 4.15 -20.35 -13.11
N LEU A 163 5.27 -19.71 -12.77
CA LEU A 163 5.70 -19.46 -11.40
C LEU A 163 5.28 -18.04 -10.99
N GLY A 164 4.46 -17.90 -9.95
CA GLY A 164 4.28 -16.61 -9.29
C GLY A 164 5.20 -16.47 -8.09
N VAL A 165 5.79 -15.27 -7.95
CA VAL A 165 6.69 -14.90 -6.85
C VAL A 165 6.05 -13.72 -6.12
N SER A 166 5.87 -13.86 -4.81
CA SER A 166 5.29 -12.84 -3.93
C SER A 166 5.95 -12.85 -2.56
N SER A 167 5.63 -11.89 -1.71
CA SER A 167 6.18 -11.79 -0.35
C SER A 167 7.70 -11.90 -0.30
N ALA A 168 8.39 -11.32 -1.31
CA ALA A 168 9.83 -11.20 -1.32
C ALA A 168 10.24 -10.06 -0.37
N THR A 169 10.54 -10.39 0.88
CA THR A 169 11.01 -9.45 1.91
C THR A 169 12.49 -9.70 2.18
N TYR A 170 13.24 -8.65 2.53
CA TYR A 170 14.66 -8.75 2.84
C TYR A 170 15.09 -7.61 3.78
N SER A 171 15.92 -7.91 4.77
CA SER A 171 16.44 -6.91 5.71
C SER A 171 17.39 -5.92 5.04
N SER A 172 18.11 -6.37 4.00
CA SER A 172 19.09 -5.59 3.25
C SER A 172 19.24 -6.11 1.81
N LEU A 173 19.77 -5.26 0.92
CA LEU A 173 19.79 -5.54 -0.53
C LEU A 173 20.72 -6.70 -0.92
N ASP A 174 21.72 -7.02 -0.10
CA ASP A 174 22.64 -8.15 -0.25
C ASP A 174 21.97 -9.52 -0.06
N VAL A 175 20.79 -9.59 0.57
CA VAL A 175 19.98 -10.82 0.66
C VAL A 175 19.25 -11.11 -0.66
N PHE A 176 18.95 -10.09 -1.45
CA PHE A 176 18.13 -10.21 -2.65
C PHE A 176 18.71 -11.16 -3.74
N PRO A 177 20.03 -11.21 -4.00
CA PRO A 177 20.64 -12.25 -4.83
C PRO A 177 20.26 -13.69 -4.42
N SER A 178 20.24 -14.01 -3.12
CA SER A 178 19.84 -15.35 -2.63
C SER A 178 18.37 -15.64 -2.90
N ILE A 179 17.50 -14.62 -2.84
CA ILE A 179 16.09 -14.73 -3.26
C ILE A 179 16.00 -15.03 -4.76
N VAL A 180 16.76 -14.31 -5.59
CA VAL A 180 16.81 -14.51 -7.05
C VAL A 180 17.31 -15.90 -7.40
N GLU A 181 18.33 -16.40 -6.72
CA GLU A 181 18.86 -17.76 -6.89
C GLU A 181 17.74 -18.80 -6.64
N LEU A 182 17.02 -18.68 -5.52
CA LEU A 182 15.91 -19.59 -5.20
C LEU A 182 14.76 -19.49 -6.21
N VAL A 183 14.42 -18.28 -6.67
CA VAL A 183 13.44 -18.06 -7.74
C VAL A 183 13.88 -18.81 -9.00
N GLY A 184 15.16 -18.74 -9.35
CA GLY A 184 15.73 -19.45 -10.49
C GLY A 184 15.61 -20.97 -10.38
N HIS A 185 15.85 -21.54 -9.20
CA HIS A 185 15.65 -22.97 -8.94
C HIS A 185 14.19 -23.39 -9.11
N TYR A 186 13.24 -22.64 -8.54
CA TYR A 186 11.81 -22.91 -8.70
C TYR A 186 11.32 -22.69 -10.14
N ALA A 187 11.91 -21.74 -10.87
CA ALA A 187 11.53 -21.41 -12.23
C ALA A 187 11.93 -22.48 -13.25
N THR A 188 12.81 -23.42 -12.91
CA THR A 188 13.25 -24.52 -13.81
C THR A 188 12.07 -25.29 -14.43
N SER A 189 10.99 -25.46 -13.67
CA SER A 189 9.78 -26.17 -14.09
C SER A 189 8.68 -25.24 -14.66
N ALA A 190 8.95 -23.93 -14.76
CA ALA A 190 8.00 -22.93 -15.23
C ALA A 190 8.42 -22.36 -16.60
N THR A 191 7.43 -21.86 -17.34
CA THR A 191 7.68 -21.13 -18.60
C THR A 191 7.83 -19.64 -18.35
N THR A 192 6.87 -19.05 -17.64
CA THR A 192 6.86 -17.63 -17.26
C THR A 192 7.02 -17.48 -15.75
N VAL A 193 7.83 -16.50 -15.35
CA VAL A 193 7.88 -16.00 -13.97
C VAL A 193 7.04 -14.73 -13.88
N LYS A 194 6.14 -14.69 -12.89
CA LYS A 194 5.27 -13.55 -12.56
C LYS A 194 5.63 -13.03 -11.18
N TRP A 195 6.45 -12.00 -11.11
CA TRP A 195 6.94 -11.45 -9.84
C TRP A 195 6.10 -10.23 -9.43
N TYR A 196 5.36 -10.36 -8.33
CA TYR A 196 4.50 -9.32 -7.77
C TYR A 196 5.26 -8.53 -6.69
N CYS A 197 5.52 -7.26 -6.94
CA CYS A 197 6.32 -6.44 -6.04
C CYS A 197 6.00 -4.95 -6.12
N ASP A 198 6.57 -4.19 -5.18
CA ASP A 198 6.78 -2.76 -5.34
C ASP A 198 7.78 -2.50 -6.50
N PRO A 199 7.56 -1.47 -7.34
CA PRO A 199 8.39 -1.21 -8.52
C PRO A 199 9.84 -0.81 -8.26
N GLN A 200 10.21 -0.43 -7.03
CA GLN A 200 11.62 -0.18 -6.67
C GLN A 200 12.33 -1.46 -6.18
N ILE A 201 11.65 -2.61 -6.08
CA ILE A 201 12.37 -3.90 -5.91
C ILE A 201 13.25 -4.14 -7.15
N PRO A 202 14.55 -4.45 -6.98
CA PRO A 202 15.54 -4.43 -8.06
C PRO A 202 15.50 -5.68 -8.98
N VAL A 203 14.33 -6.24 -9.28
CA VAL A 203 14.19 -7.45 -10.11
C VAL A 203 14.86 -7.26 -11.48
N ARG A 204 14.74 -6.07 -12.07
CA ARG A 204 15.32 -5.73 -13.39
C ARG A 204 16.84 -5.84 -13.48
N TYR A 205 17.57 -5.76 -12.35
CA TYR A 205 19.03 -5.89 -12.35
C TYR A 205 19.51 -7.33 -12.61
N TYR A 206 18.59 -8.30 -12.52
CA TYR A 206 18.87 -9.73 -12.69
C TYR A 206 18.35 -10.26 -14.02
N MET A 207 18.11 -9.38 -15.00
CA MET A 207 17.65 -9.78 -16.34
C MET A 207 18.77 -9.63 -17.37
N ASP A 208 18.94 -10.63 -18.24
CA ASP A 208 19.90 -10.59 -19.35
C ASP A 208 19.43 -9.72 -20.52
N ASP A 209 18.12 -9.72 -20.79
CA ASP A 209 17.49 -8.86 -21.79
C ASP A 209 16.16 -8.31 -21.26
N LEU A 210 15.93 -7.01 -21.46
CA LEU A 210 14.70 -6.32 -21.05
C LEU A 210 13.68 -6.18 -22.19
N GLN A 211 14.00 -6.59 -23.43
CA GLN A 211 13.09 -6.49 -24.57
C GLN A 211 11.96 -7.53 -24.53
N GLU A 212 12.21 -8.71 -23.97
CA GLU A 212 11.23 -9.79 -23.82
C GLU A 212 10.53 -9.80 -22.44
N TRP A 213 10.75 -8.74 -21.66
CA TRP A 213 10.18 -8.52 -20.34
C TRP A 213 8.94 -7.62 -20.42
N ASN A 214 7.93 -7.95 -19.62
CA ASN A 214 6.73 -7.13 -19.47
C ASN A 214 6.56 -6.66 -18.01
N THR A 215 6.21 -5.39 -17.81
CA THR A 215 5.76 -4.88 -16.50
C THR A 215 4.33 -4.41 -16.62
N VAL A 216 3.44 -4.99 -15.82
CA VAL A 216 2.04 -4.58 -15.72
C VAL A 216 1.83 -3.86 -14.39
N ASP A 217 1.22 -2.68 -14.42
CA ASP A 217 0.69 -2.06 -13.21
C ASP A 217 -0.39 -2.95 -12.62
N TRP A 218 -0.07 -3.55 -11.48
CA TRP A 218 -0.91 -4.54 -10.83
C TRP A 218 -1.72 -3.87 -9.73
N SER A 219 -2.89 -3.35 -10.13
CA SER A 219 -3.93 -2.71 -9.30
C SER A 219 -3.57 -2.58 -7.80
N GLY A 220 -2.91 -1.48 -7.45
CA GLY A 220 -2.59 -1.16 -6.07
C GLY A 220 -3.81 -0.84 -5.23
N MET A 221 -3.61 -0.73 -3.92
CA MET A 221 -4.65 -0.30 -2.99
C MET A 221 -4.98 1.19 -3.17
N MET A 222 -6.27 1.51 -2.99
CA MET A 222 -6.75 2.86 -2.81
C MET A 222 -7.01 3.15 -1.34
N MET A 223 -6.93 4.42 -0.94
CA MET A 223 -7.21 4.88 0.42
C MET A 223 -8.19 6.06 0.45
N ARG A 224 -8.85 6.24 1.59
CA ARG A 224 -9.85 7.26 1.87
C ARG A 224 -9.74 7.69 3.32
N VAL A 225 -9.59 8.99 3.55
CA VAL A 225 -9.75 9.56 4.90
C VAL A 225 -11.24 9.56 5.27
N VAL A 226 -11.59 8.92 6.38
CA VAL A 226 -12.96 8.84 6.91
C VAL A 226 -13.23 10.00 7.86
N ASP A 227 -12.31 10.30 8.77
CA ASP A 227 -12.40 11.39 9.76
C ASP A 227 -11.09 12.19 9.74
N LEU A 228 -11.11 13.40 9.16
CA LEU A 228 -9.91 14.21 8.97
C LEU A 228 -9.27 14.63 10.29
N GLU A 229 -10.07 15.04 11.27
CA GLU A 229 -9.57 15.54 12.54
C GLU A 229 -8.83 14.44 13.31
N SER A 230 -9.47 13.28 13.42
CA SER A 230 -8.90 12.12 14.11
C SER A 230 -7.72 11.53 13.34
N TYR A 231 -7.76 11.52 12.00
CA TYR A 231 -6.63 11.09 11.18
C TYR A 231 -5.40 11.99 11.41
N SER A 232 -5.59 13.32 11.35
CA SER A 232 -4.49 14.29 11.50
C SER A 232 -3.82 14.17 12.86
N ALA A 233 -4.62 14.03 13.93
CA ALA A 233 -4.11 13.84 15.28
C ALA A 233 -3.39 12.49 15.51
N ALA A 234 -3.64 11.48 14.65
CA ALA A 234 -3.12 10.12 14.84
C ALA A 234 -1.82 9.83 14.06
N ILE A 235 -1.44 10.66 13.09
CA ILE A 235 -0.27 10.44 12.23
C ILE A 235 0.98 11.20 12.71
N GLN A 236 2.14 10.80 12.19
CA GLN A 236 3.35 11.62 12.22
C GLN A 236 3.55 12.32 10.88
N ILE A 237 4.20 13.47 10.93
CA ILE A 237 4.66 14.22 9.77
C ILE A 237 6.16 14.52 9.91
N PRO A 238 6.87 14.89 8.83
CA PRO A 238 8.27 15.31 8.94
C PRO A 238 8.45 16.48 9.90
N VAL A 239 9.47 16.43 10.75
CA VAL A 239 9.81 17.54 11.68
C VAL A 239 10.23 18.82 10.96
N GLN A 240 10.57 18.73 9.67
CA GLN A 240 10.92 19.84 8.81
C GLN A 240 9.68 20.62 8.32
N ALA A 241 8.48 20.03 8.40
CA ALA A 241 7.25 20.76 8.15
C ALA A 241 6.97 21.69 9.35
N THR A 242 6.88 22.99 9.10
CA THR A 242 6.72 24.01 10.16
C THR A 242 5.61 25.01 9.88
N GLU A 243 5.18 25.13 8.62
CA GLU A 243 4.23 26.14 8.19
C GLU A 243 2.82 25.56 8.11
N SER A 244 1.82 26.31 8.61
CA SER A 244 0.43 25.86 8.59
C SER A 244 -0.20 25.98 7.20
N VAL A 245 -1.27 25.22 6.92
CA VAL A 245 -2.12 25.38 5.74
C VAL A 245 -3.57 25.49 6.18
N ILE A 246 -4.29 26.49 5.66
CA ILE A 246 -5.74 26.61 5.83
C ILE A 246 -6.43 25.99 4.61
N LEU A 247 -7.11 24.87 4.81
CA LEU A 247 -7.86 24.19 3.75
C LEU A 247 -9.36 24.22 4.04
N LYS A 248 -10.16 24.28 2.97
CA LYS A 248 -11.58 23.96 3.02
C LYS A 248 -11.80 22.56 2.44
N LEU A 249 -12.48 21.69 3.17
CA LEU A 249 -12.81 20.34 2.71
C LEU A 249 -14.29 20.24 2.35
N ASN A 250 -14.54 19.74 1.15
CA ASN A 250 -15.84 19.36 0.63
C ASN A 250 -15.97 17.82 0.59
N ASP A 251 -16.83 17.27 1.44
CA ASP A 251 -17.05 15.83 1.60
C ASP A 251 -18.53 15.50 1.80
N GLU A 252 -19.23 15.22 0.71
CA GLU A 252 -20.66 14.89 0.73
C GLU A 252 -20.98 13.58 1.48
N MET A 253 -20.03 12.64 1.53
CA MET A 253 -20.28 11.31 2.09
C MET A 253 -19.96 11.23 3.58
N CYS A 254 -19.05 12.07 4.04
CA CYS A 254 -18.67 12.24 5.44
C CYS A 254 -18.96 13.69 5.86
N PRO A 255 -20.22 14.06 6.17
CA PRO A 255 -20.59 15.44 6.47
C PRO A 255 -19.80 16.08 7.63
N TRP A 256 -19.26 15.26 8.54
CA TRP A 256 -18.40 15.73 9.62
C TRP A 256 -17.04 16.25 9.15
N ASN A 257 -16.57 15.86 7.96
CA ASN A 257 -15.36 16.41 7.36
C ASN A 257 -15.59 17.76 6.66
N GLN A 258 -16.85 18.19 6.48
CA GLN A 258 -17.17 19.45 5.82
C GLN A 258 -16.71 20.64 6.66
N GLY A 259 -15.95 21.58 6.08
CA GLY A 259 -15.59 22.83 6.75
C GLY A 259 -14.22 23.37 6.39
N THR A 260 -13.83 24.46 7.05
CA THR A 260 -12.49 25.05 6.96
C THR A 260 -11.64 24.64 8.15
N PHE A 261 -10.40 24.22 7.90
CA PHE A 261 -9.47 23.71 8.90
C PHE A 261 -8.10 24.36 8.74
N ARG A 262 -7.44 24.64 9.86
CA ARG A 262 -6.00 24.90 9.91
C ARG A 262 -5.29 23.60 10.25
N LEU A 263 -4.36 23.21 9.39
CA LEU A 263 -3.38 22.16 9.65
C LEU A 263 -2.08 22.82 10.13
N THR A 264 -1.63 22.54 11.35
CA THR A 264 -0.44 23.14 11.95
C THR A 264 0.57 22.05 12.31
N PRO A 265 1.73 22.00 11.65
CA PRO A 265 2.81 21.11 12.06
C PRO A 265 3.33 21.46 13.46
N SER A 266 3.50 20.45 14.30
CA SER A 266 3.94 20.61 15.69
C SER A 266 4.95 19.52 16.04
N SER A 267 6.23 19.79 15.80
CA SER A 267 7.37 18.92 16.16
C SER A 267 7.20 17.44 15.75
N GLY A 268 6.76 17.20 14.50
CA GLY A 268 6.53 15.85 13.96
C GLY A 268 5.13 15.29 14.17
N SER A 269 4.24 16.03 14.85
CA SER A 269 2.80 15.79 14.90
C SER A 269 2.05 16.82 14.06
N LEU A 270 0.77 16.54 13.75
CA LEU A 270 -0.10 17.44 13.00
C LEU A 270 -1.30 17.85 13.86
N GLU A 271 -1.30 19.11 14.29
CA GLU A 271 -2.45 19.70 14.96
C GLU A 271 -3.48 20.16 13.92
N ILE A 272 -4.76 20.01 14.25
CA ILE A 272 -5.86 20.44 13.40
C ILE A 272 -6.87 21.25 14.20
N GLU A 273 -7.25 22.39 13.65
CA GLU A 273 -8.24 23.29 14.23
C GLU A 273 -9.33 23.56 13.20
N ARG A 274 -10.58 23.35 13.57
CA ARG A 274 -11.73 23.79 12.77
C ARG A 274 -11.93 25.28 12.93
N LEU A 275 -12.02 26.00 11.82
CA LEU A 275 -12.17 27.45 11.77
C LEU A 275 -13.60 27.86 11.43
N ASP A 276 -13.91 29.12 11.71
CA ASP A 276 -15.15 29.76 11.25
C ASP A 276 -15.19 29.87 9.72
N ASP A 277 -16.39 29.76 9.14
CA ASP A 277 -16.61 29.80 7.69
C ASP A 277 -16.22 31.16 7.06
N SER A 278 -16.07 32.23 7.86
CA SER A 278 -15.57 33.53 7.39
C SER A 278 -14.07 33.54 7.09
N VAL A 279 -13.29 32.56 7.58
CA VAL A 279 -11.87 32.46 7.27
C VAL A 279 -11.69 32.02 5.82
N VAL A 280 -10.92 32.81 5.05
CA VAL A 280 -10.62 32.50 3.65
C VAL A 280 -9.63 31.33 3.60
N PRO A 281 -9.99 30.20 2.95
CA PRO A 281 -9.06 29.09 2.79
C PRO A 281 -8.00 29.39 1.74
N GLU A 282 -6.81 28.82 1.91
CA GLU A 282 -5.72 28.88 0.94
C GLU A 282 -5.90 27.85 -0.18
N ILE A 283 -6.65 26.78 0.09
CA ILE A 283 -7.00 25.71 -0.85
C ILE A 283 -8.37 25.13 -0.53
N THR A 284 -9.11 24.72 -1.56
CA THR A 284 -10.33 23.92 -1.39
C THR A 284 -10.11 22.52 -1.96
N LEU A 285 -10.40 21.49 -1.17
CA LEU A 285 -10.24 20.09 -1.52
C LEU A 285 -11.58 19.37 -1.51
N GLN A 286 -11.76 18.46 -2.44
CA GLN A 286 -12.74 17.37 -2.36
C GLN A 286 -12.13 16.20 -1.60
N ALA A 287 -12.98 15.32 -1.06
CA ALA A 287 -12.58 14.04 -0.45
C ALA A 287 -11.52 13.24 -1.25
N LEU A 288 -11.65 13.20 -2.58
CA LEU A 288 -10.69 12.56 -3.47
C LEU A 288 -9.31 13.24 -3.44
N GLN A 289 -9.28 14.56 -3.60
CA GLN A 289 -8.04 15.35 -3.64
C GLN A 289 -7.33 15.30 -2.28
N LEU A 290 -8.08 15.30 -1.17
CA LEU A 290 -7.52 15.07 0.16
C LEU A 290 -6.81 13.71 0.22
N SER A 291 -7.45 12.65 -0.29
CA SER A 291 -6.87 11.30 -0.30
C SER A 291 -5.69 11.18 -1.26
N GLU A 292 -5.67 11.92 -2.38
CA GLU A 292 -4.51 12.05 -3.27
C GLU A 292 -3.30 12.66 -2.54
N THR A 293 -3.50 13.79 -1.85
CA THR A 293 -2.44 14.47 -1.09
C THR A 293 -1.93 13.62 0.05
N ILE A 294 -2.83 13.08 0.88
CA ILE A 294 -2.45 12.31 2.07
C ILE A 294 -1.83 10.96 1.72
N GLY A 295 -2.21 10.36 0.60
CA GLY A 295 -1.69 9.06 0.19
C GLY A 295 -0.23 9.05 -0.22
N GLY A 296 0.36 10.21 -0.52
CA GLY A 296 1.80 10.32 -0.77
C GLY A 296 2.28 9.59 -2.03
N LEU A 297 1.37 9.03 -2.85
CA LEU A 297 1.73 8.39 -4.11
C LEU A 297 2.17 9.41 -5.16
N THR A 298 1.54 10.58 -5.17
CA THR A 298 1.86 11.70 -6.06
C THR A 298 2.06 12.95 -5.19
N PRO A 299 3.23 13.60 -5.26
CA PRO A 299 3.50 14.80 -4.46
C PRO A 299 2.52 15.94 -4.76
N ALA A 300 2.21 16.77 -3.76
CA ALA A 300 1.20 17.83 -3.91
C ALA A 300 1.58 18.86 -4.99
N THR A 301 2.87 19.18 -5.15
CA THR A 301 3.36 20.04 -6.24
C THR A 301 3.11 19.44 -7.62
N THR A 302 3.20 18.11 -7.75
CA THR A 302 2.85 17.40 -8.99
C THR A 302 1.35 17.41 -9.23
N LEU A 303 0.54 17.21 -8.18
CA LEU A 303 -0.93 17.33 -8.28
C LEU A 303 -1.35 18.73 -8.74
N LEU A 304 -0.72 19.79 -8.22
CA LEU A 304 -0.90 21.16 -8.71
C LEU A 304 -0.55 21.28 -10.20
N GLY A 305 0.63 20.81 -10.62
CA GLY A 305 1.06 20.86 -12.02
C GLY A 305 0.14 20.10 -12.99
N LEU A 306 -0.57 19.07 -12.51
CA LEU A 306 -1.58 18.32 -13.25
C LEU A 306 -2.98 18.96 -13.23
N GLY A 307 -3.14 20.12 -12.59
CA GLY A 307 -4.43 20.80 -12.40
C GLY A 307 -5.38 20.03 -11.48
N ARG A 308 -4.85 19.16 -10.61
CA ARG A 308 -5.61 18.40 -9.62
C ARG A 308 -5.81 19.18 -8.34
N LEU A 309 -4.87 20.05 -7.97
CA LEU A 309 -5.03 21.01 -6.87
C LEU A 309 -5.18 22.41 -7.48
N ASP A 310 -6.01 23.23 -6.84
CA ASP A 310 -6.23 24.63 -7.21
C ASP A 310 -5.78 25.51 -6.03
N CYS A 311 -4.50 25.86 -6.04
CA CYS A 311 -3.84 26.70 -5.05
C CYS A 311 -2.57 27.32 -5.67
N ASN A 312 -1.88 28.17 -4.92
CA ASN A 312 -0.55 28.62 -5.32
C ASN A 312 0.51 27.55 -5.02
N VAL A 313 1.70 27.69 -5.63
CA VAL A 313 2.80 26.72 -5.48
C VAL A 313 3.27 26.58 -4.03
N ASP A 314 3.31 27.68 -3.28
CA ASP A 314 3.73 27.71 -1.87
C ASP A 314 2.82 26.87 -0.97
N VAL A 315 1.50 26.91 -1.19
CA VAL A 315 0.53 26.06 -0.48
C VAL A 315 0.74 24.58 -0.82
N ALA A 316 1.03 24.26 -2.08
CA ALA A 316 1.33 22.90 -2.50
C ALA A 316 2.64 22.37 -1.88
N GLU A 317 3.68 23.21 -1.81
CA GLU A 317 4.95 22.88 -1.14
C GLU A 317 4.76 22.64 0.36
N ARG A 318 3.95 23.47 1.05
CA ARG A 318 3.61 23.26 2.46
C ARG A 318 2.82 21.97 2.69
N LEU A 319 1.84 21.66 1.82
CA LEU A 319 1.12 20.39 1.87
C LEU A 319 2.05 19.19 1.62
N GLU A 320 2.97 19.30 0.68
CA GLU A 320 3.97 18.27 0.40
C GLU A 320 4.96 18.08 1.56
N ALA A 321 5.34 19.15 2.25
CA ALA A 321 6.17 19.06 3.45
C ALA A 321 5.45 18.29 4.58
N MET A 322 4.15 18.52 4.78
CA MET A 322 3.33 17.77 5.75
C MET A 322 3.10 16.32 5.31
N PHE A 323 2.81 16.11 4.04
CA PHE A 323 2.44 14.83 3.44
C PHE A 323 3.40 14.49 2.30
N PRO A 324 4.68 14.20 2.60
CA PRO A 324 5.65 13.87 1.56
C PRO A 324 5.28 12.53 0.92
N ALA A 325 6.04 12.20 -0.13
CA ALA A 325 5.94 10.91 -0.78
C ALA A 325 5.98 9.78 0.25
N ASP A 326 5.02 8.87 0.17
CA ASP A 326 4.86 7.74 1.07
C ASP A 326 4.65 6.49 0.24
N SER A 327 5.61 5.57 0.28
CA SER A 327 5.51 4.29 -0.40
C SER A 327 4.63 3.35 0.41
N PHE A 328 3.31 3.58 0.36
CA PHE A 328 2.34 2.72 1.01
C PHE A 328 2.36 1.33 0.39
N VAL A 329 2.56 0.30 1.21
CA VAL A 329 2.51 -1.10 0.77
C VAL A 329 1.47 -1.88 1.57
N SER A 330 0.62 -2.61 0.86
CA SER A 330 -0.27 -3.59 1.48
C SER A 330 0.28 -4.99 1.24
N TYR A 331 0.75 -5.66 2.27
CA TYR A 331 1.09 -7.08 2.18
C TYR A 331 -0.19 -7.88 1.99
N GLN A 332 -1.21 -7.59 2.80
CA GLN A 332 -2.51 -8.20 2.68
C GLN A 332 -3.22 -7.76 1.39
N ARG A 333 -3.76 -8.76 0.67
CA ARG A 333 -4.81 -8.57 -0.32
C ARG A 333 -6.08 -9.11 0.30
N PHE A 334 -7.14 -8.35 0.21
CA PHE A 334 -8.42 -8.76 0.73
C PHE A 334 -9.43 -8.70 -0.36
#